data_AF-A0A2D0NA88-F1
#
_entry.id   AF-A0A2D0NA88-F1
#
_cell.length_a   1.000
_cell.length_b   1.000
_cell.length_c   1.000
_cell.angle_alpha   90.00
_cell.angle_beta   90.00
_cell.angle_gamma   90.00
#
_symmetry.space_group_name_H-M   'P 1'
#
loop_
_entity.id
_entity.type
_entity.pdbx_description
1 polymer ?
#
loop_
_entity_poly.entity_id
_entity_poly.type
_entity_poly.pdbx_seq_one_letter_code
_entity_poly.pdbx_strand_id
1 'polypeptide(L)'
;MTEKKDKNQLPDLLLVVVPALLLPALGESLDFNIPEMVLRMVLTVMGVALGGGLYLILQGRPAWLKIGSLLLMTILVFGLIIGLKPAPQEEVLLTCEVCGYQALYEPADICGVCYVELNHATMEEEGYTSRAEMVREEQLLFFATEEGVSFFEPQTYRDEEEVFHKDPDWKPLVSAEEVQAYREE
;
A
#
# COMPACT_ATOMS: atom_id res chain seq x y z
N MET A 1 29.03 -49.23 17.70
CA MET A 1 27.99 -49.28 16.66
C MET A 1 27.84 -47.89 16.10
N THR A 2 28.38 -47.63 14.92
CA THR A 2 28.22 -46.35 14.22
C THR A 2 26.85 -46.32 13.57
N GLU A 3 25.94 -45.49 14.09
CA GLU A 3 24.68 -45.14 13.45
C GLU A 3 24.97 -44.66 12.02
N LYS A 4 24.67 -45.51 11.03
CA LYS A 4 24.54 -45.05 9.64
C LYS A 4 23.29 -44.18 9.60
N LYS A 5 23.47 -42.89 9.84
CA LYS A 5 22.44 -41.87 9.60
C LYS A 5 22.00 -42.01 8.15
N ASP A 6 20.78 -42.51 7.96
CA ASP A 6 20.27 -42.86 6.65
C ASP A 6 20.20 -41.58 5.79
N LYS A 7 20.98 -41.52 4.71
CA LYS A 7 21.29 -40.28 3.98
C LYS A 7 20.04 -39.57 3.43
N ASN A 8 18.90 -40.24 3.43
CA ASN A 8 17.63 -39.73 2.93
C ASN A 8 16.68 -39.18 4.00
N GLN A 9 16.94 -39.39 5.31
CA GLN A 9 16.04 -38.95 6.38
C GLN A 9 15.80 -37.43 6.42
N LEU A 10 16.86 -36.64 6.22
CA LEU A 10 16.75 -35.18 6.24
C LEU A 10 15.95 -34.66 5.03
N PRO A 11 16.25 -35.05 3.77
CA PRO A 11 15.41 -34.70 2.62
C PRO A 11 13.94 -35.11 2.76
N ASP A 12 13.69 -36.29 3.35
CA ASP A 12 12.33 -36.80 3.56
C ASP A 12 11.53 -35.97 4.54
N LEU A 13 12.16 -35.53 5.63
CA LEU A 13 11.55 -34.60 6.58
C LEU A 13 11.27 -33.24 5.93
N LEU A 14 12.22 -32.72 5.14
CA LEU A 14 12.10 -31.42 4.48
C LEU A 14 10.96 -31.39 3.45
N LEU A 15 10.67 -32.52 2.78
CA LEU A 15 9.54 -32.63 1.85
C LEU A 15 8.19 -32.33 2.52
N VAL A 16 8.05 -32.59 3.82
CA VAL A 16 6.80 -32.33 4.55
C VAL A 16 6.84 -30.96 5.25
N VAL A 17 7.97 -30.64 5.88
CA VAL A 17 8.10 -29.43 6.70
C VAL A 17 8.14 -28.16 5.84
N VAL A 18 8.90 -28.17 4.74
CA VAL A 18 9.06 -26.96 3.92
C VAL A 18 7.72 -26.50 3.34
N PRO A 19 6.91 -27.34 2.68
CA PRO A 19 5.60 -26.91 2.18
C PRO A 19 4.67 -26.40 3.28
N ALA A 20 4.67 -27.05 4.46
CA ALA A 20 3.84 -26.66 5.59
C ALA A 20 4.18 -25.27 6.14
N LEU A 21 5.44 -24.85 6.04
CA LEU A 21 5.89 -23.52 6.46
C LEU A 21 5.80 -22.47 5.35
N LEU A 22 5.94 -22.90 4.10
CA LEU A 22 6.11 -22.00 2.95
C LEU A 22 4.76 -21.55 2.37
N LEU A 23 3.74 -22.42 2.38
CA LEU A 23 2.39 -22.06 1.90
C LEU A 23 1.68 -21.01 2.76
N PRO A 24 1.75 -21.02 4.11
CA PRO A 24 1.14 -19.98 4.93
C PRO A 24 1.66 -18.57 4.65
N ALA A 25 2.87 -18.43 4.12
CA ALA A 25 3.43 -17.13 3.70
C ALA A 25 2.65 -16.50 2.54
N LEU A 26 1.86 -17.28 1.79
CA LEU A 26 0.92 -16.74 0.80
C LEU A 26 -0.24 -15.97 1.45
N GLY A 27 -0.56 -16.24 2.72
CA GLY A 27 -1.72 -15.65 3.39
C GLY A 27 -1.70 -14.12 3.40
N GLU A 28 -0.52 -13.51 3.55
CA GLU A 28 -0.35 -12.05 3.52
C GLU A 28 -0.49 -11.45 2.11
N SER A 29 -0.30 -12.26 1.07
CA SER A 29 -0.35 -11.82 -0.33
C SER A 29 -1.69 -12.11 -1.01
N LEU A 30 -2.59 -12.81 -0.32
CA LEU A 30 -3.88 -13.23 -0.84
C LEU A 30 -4.98 -12.40 -0.19
N ASP A 31 -5.53 -11.46 -0.95
CA ASP A 31 -6.65 -10.61 -0.51
C ASP A 31 -7.98 -11.38 -0.58
N PHE A 32 -8.19 -12.24 0.41
CA PHE A 32 -9.46 -12.92 0.63
C PHE A 32 -10.24 -12.23 1.75
N ASN A 33 -11.57 -12.16 1.61
CA ASN A 33 -12.52 -11.75 2.67
C ASN A 33 -12.61 -12.77 3.83
N ILE A 34 -11.49 -13.37 4.22
CA ILE A 34 -11.37 -14.39 5.25
C ILE A 34 -10.38 -13.87 6.28
N PRO A 35 -10.67 -14.00 7.60
CA PRO A 35 -9.72 -13.62 8.63
C PRO A 35 -8.35 -14.28 8.41
N GLU A 36 -7.28 -13.49 8.50
CA GLU A 36 -5.92 -13.90 8.15
C GLU A 36 -5.47 -15.19 8.88
N MET A 37 -5.80 -15.33 10.16
CA MET A 37 -5.49 -16.54 10.93
C MET A 37 -6.13 -17.79 10.34
N VAL A 38 -7.37 -17.68 9.85
CA VAL A 38 -8.11 -18.81 9.25
C VAL A 38 -7.46 -19.18 7.92
N LEU A 39 -7.11 -18.19 7.10
CA LEU A 39 -6.43 -18.41 5.83
C LEU A 39 -5.06 -19.09 6.03
N ARG A 40 -4.24 -18.61 6.97
CA ARG A 40 -2.94 -19.23 7.32
C ARG A 40 -3.12 -20.67 7.79
N MET A 41 -4.15 -20.96 8.58
CA MET A 41 -4.43 -22.31 9.07
C MET A 41 -4.81 -23.27 7.92
N VAL A 42 -5.67 -22.82 7.00
CA VAL A 42 -6.05 -23.59 5.80
C VAL A 42 -4.82 -23.85 4.92
N LEU A 43 -4.01 -22.83 4.67
CA LEU A 43 -2.78 -22.95 3.87
C LEU A 43 -1.75 -23.88 4.52
N THR A 44 -1.67 -23.91 5.85
CA THR A 44 -0.81 -24.85 6.59
C THR A 44 -1.26 -26.28 6.36
N VAL A 45 -2.56 -26.56 6.47
CA VAL A 45 -3.13 -27.89 6.21
C VAL A 45 -2.87 -28.32 4.77
N MET A 46 -3.06 -27.41 3.81
CA MET A 46 -2.73 -27.65 2.41
C MET A 46 -1.24 -27.94 2.22
N GLY A 47 -0.36 -27.24 2.93
CA GLY A 47 1.08 -27.47 2.87
C GLY A 47 1.50 -28.81 3.42
N VAL A 48 0.93 -29.25 4.54
CA VAL A 48 1.14 -30.61 5.05
C VAL A 48 0.65 -31.65 4.04
N ALA A 49 -0.52 -31.45 3.42
CA ALA A 49 -1.06 -32.38 2.43
C ALA A 49 -0.18 -32.47 1.17
N LEU A 50 0.26 -31.32 0.64
CA LEU A 50 1.18 -31.23 -0.49
C LEU A 50 2.53 -31.89 -0.18
N GLY A 51 3.11 -31.57 0.99
CA GLY A 51 4.39 -32.13 1.41
C GLY A 51 4.32 -33.64 1.67
N GLY A 52 3.23 -34.12 2.27
CA GLY A 52 2.95 -35.55 2.44
C GLY A 52 2.77 -36.26 1.10
N GLY A 53 2.08 -35.64 0.14
CA GLY A 53 1.94 -36.14 -1.23
C GLY A 53 3.29 -36.24 -1.94
N LEU A 54 4.13 -35.20 -1.86
CA LEU A 54 5.48 -35.19 -2.41
C LEU A 54 6.35 -36.29 -1.78
N TYR A 55 6.26 -36.49 -0.47
CA TYR A 55 6.95 -37.57 0.23
C TYR A 55 6.57 -38.95 -0.32
N LEU A 56 5.27 -39.24 -0.48
CA LEU A 56 4.80 -40.52 -1.00
C LEU A 56 5.26 -40.77 -2.45
N ILE A 57 5.26 -39.74 -3.30
CA ILE A 57 5.69 -39.85 -4.71
C ILE A 57 7.20 -40.06 -4.82
N LEU A 58 7.97 -39.40 -3.96
CA LEU A 58 9.43 -39.38 -4.00
C LEU A 58 10.08 -40.38 -3.02
N GLN A 59 9.28 -41.19 -2.34
CA GLN A 59 9.78 -42.24 -1.47
C GLN A 59 10.65 -43.22 -2.28
N GLY A 60 11.84 -43.53 -1.77
CA GLY A 60 12.82 -44.38 -2.49
C GLY A 60 13.55 -43.71 -3.65
N ARG A 61 13.25 -42.44 -3.99
CA ARG A 61 14.01 -41.67 -4.98
C ARG A 61 15.32 -41.10 -4.39
N PRO A 62 16.33 -40.84 -5.22
CA PRO A 62 17.59 -40.24 -4.78
C PRO A 62 17.39 -38.81 -4.26
N ALA A 63 18.21 -38.40 -3.29
CA ALA A 63 18.09 -37.12 -2.59
C ALA A 63 18.08 -35.88 -3.50
N TRP A 64 18.81 -35.90 -4.63
CA TRP A 64 18.87 -34.76 -5.55
C TRP A 64 17.51 -34.45 -6.21
N LEU A 65 16.68 -35.47 -6.47
CA LEU A 65 15.33 -35.27 -7.00
C LEU A 65 14.43 -34.59 -5.97
N LYS A 66 14.57 -34.95 -4.69
CA LYS A 66 13.80 -34.37 -3.56
C LYS A 66 14.18 -32.91 -3.32
N ILE A 67 15.48 -32.61 -3.38
CA ILE A 67 15.97 -31.23 -3.26
C ILE A 67 15.50 -30.41 -4.47
N GLY A 68 15.60 -30.96 -5.69
CA GLY A 68 15.14 -30.31 -6.91
C GLY A 68 13.64 -29.97 -6.88
N SER A 69 12.80 -30.89 -6.40
CA SER A 69 11.35 -30.64 -6.28
C SER A 69 11.04 -29.57 -5.23
N LEU A 70 11.75 -29.57 -4.11
CA LEU A 70 11.60 -28.52 -3.09
C LEU A 70 11.98 -27.15 -3.65
N LEU A 71 13.10 -27.07 -4.37
CA LEU A 71 13.60 -25.82 -4.93
C LEU A 71 12.63 -25.28 -5.99
N LEU A 72 12.09 -26.14 -6.85
CA LEU A 72 11.06 -25.77 -7.82
C LEU A 72 9.79 -25.26 -7.13
N MET A 73 9.32 -25.95 -6.09
CA MET A 73 8.14 -25.54 -5.34
C MET A 73 8.35 -24.16 -4.69
N THR A 74 9.49 -23.95 -4.06
CA THR A 74 9.84 -22.65 -3.47
C THR A 74 9.80 -21.55 -4.52
N ILE A 75 10.44 -21.75 -5.69
CA ILE A 75 10.42 -20.77 -6.79
C ILE A 75 8.97 -20.48 -7.23
N LEU A 76 8.13 -21.50 -7.37
CA LEU A 76 6.73 -21.31 -7.78
C LEU A 76 5.94 -20.50 -6.77
N VAL A 77 6.12 -20.77 -5.47
CA VAL A 77 5.41 -20.02 -4.42
C VAL A 77 5.89 -18.57 -4.36
N PHE A 78 7.20 -18.32 -4.40
CA PHE A 78 7.72 -16.95 -4.44
C PHE A 78 7.30 -16.21 -5.72
N GLY A 79 7.28 -16.90 -6.87
CA GLY A 79 6.78 -16.35 -8.12
C GLY A 79 5.30 -15.97 -8.03
N LEU A 80 4.49 -16.78 -7.36
CA LEU A 80 3.09 -16.47 -7.04
C LEU A 80 2.97 -15.26 -6.13
N ILE A 81 3.76 -15.16 -5.04
CA ILE A 81 3.76 -13.98 -4.16
C ILE A 81 4.04 -12.71 -4.96
N ILE A 82 5.07 -12.73 -5.79
CA ILE A 82 5.47 -11.56 -6.59
C ILE A 82 4.40 -11.23 -7.64
N GLY A 83 3.84 -12.24 -8.31
CA GLY A 83 2.83 -12.05 -9.36
C GLY A 83 1.43 -11.71 -8.84
N LEU A 84 1.12 -12.05 -7.58
CA LEU A 84 -0.15 -11.73 -6.93
C LEU A 84 -0.14 -10.38 -6.24
N LYS A 85 1.04 -9.79 -5.97
CA LYS A 85 1.08 -8.41 -5.51
C LYS A 85 0.38 -7.55 -6.56
N PRO A 86 -0.70 -6.84 -6.20
CA PRO A 86 -1.32 -5.91 -7.13
C PRO A 86 -0.21 -4.97 -7.61
N ALA A 87 -0.21 -4.68 -8.92
CA ALA A 87 0.56 -3.54 -9.40
C ALA A 87 0.21 -2.35 -8.51
N PRO A 88 1.18 -1.49 -8.12
CA PRO A 88 0.86 -0.29 -7.36
C PRO A 88 -0.30 0.38 -8.08
N GLN A 89 -1.47 0.40 -7.45
CA GLN A 89 -2.59 1.10 -8.03
C GLN A 89 -2.10 2.54 -8.06
N GLU A 90 -2.06 3.11 -9.25
CA GLU A 90 -1.88 4.54 -9.42
C GLU A 90 -3.17 5.13 -8.83
N GLU A 91 -3.17 5.34 -7.51
CA GLU A 91 -4.31 5.87 -6.78
C GLU A 91 -4.61 7.22 -7.41
N VAL A 92 -5.78 7.33 -8.04
CA VAL A 92 -6.18 8.55 -8.71
C VAL A 92 -6.52 9.56 -7.62
N LEU A 93 -5.52 10.33 -7.22
CA LEU A 93 -5.68 11.38 -6.23
C LEU A 93 -6.57 12.49 -6.80
N LEU A 94 -7.53 12.92 -6.00
CA LEU A 94 -8.39 14.07 -6.29
C LEU A 94 -7.65 15.38 -5.99
N THR A 95 -7.98 16.41 -6.74
CA THR A 95 -7.43 17.75 -6.57
C THR A 95 -8.01 18.43 -5.33
N CYS A 96 -7.15 18.88 -4.43
CA CYS A 96 -7.54 19.72 -3.29
C CYS A 96 -7.99 21.10 -3.77
N GLU A 97 -9.18 21.53 -3.34
CA GLU A 97 -9.73 22.83 -3.71
C GLU A 97 -8.92 24.00 -3.13
N VAL A 98 -8.22 23.81 -2.01
CA VAL A 98 -7.41 24.86 -1.35
C VAL A 98 -6.06 25.03 -2.05
N CYS A 99 -5.22 23.99 -2.06
CA CYS A 99 -3.84 24.12 -2.52
C CYS A 99 -3.64 23.70 -3.97
N GLY A 100 -4.63 23.11 -4.64
CA GLY A 100 -4.55 22.72 -6.06
C GLY A 100 -3.66 21.53 -6.38
N TYR A 101 -3.18 20.78 -5.37
CA TYR A 101 -2.47 19.52 -5.58
C TYR A 101 -3.44 18.34 -5.63
N GLN A 102 -3.14 17.35 -6.48
CA GLN A 102 -3.76 16.04 -6.45
C GLN A 102 -3.27 15.30 -5.21
N ALA A 103 -4.02 15.38 -4.11
CA ALA A 103 -3.55 15.02 -2.77
C ALA A 103 -4.67 14.52 -1.83
N LEU A 104 -5.80 14.09 -2.39
CA LEU A 104 -6.96 13.59 -1.65
C LEU A 104 -7.33 12.19 -2.16
N TYR A 105 -7.63 11.26 -1.27
CA TYR A 105 -8.15 9.95 -1.65
C TYR A 105 -9.66 9.99 -1.85
N GLU A 106 -10.38 10.69 -0.96
CA GLU A 106 -11.82 10.89 -1.02
C GLU A 106 -12.21 12.38 -0.96
N PRO A 107 -13.39 12.76 -1.51
CA PRO A 107 -13.91 14.11 -1.36
C PRO A 107 -14.21 14.38 0.13
N ALA A 108 -13.47 15.32 0.73
CA ALA A 108 -13.50 15.71 2.15
C ALA A 108 -12.47 15.05 3.08
N ASP A 109 -11.49 14.32 2.54
CA ASP A 109 -10.29 13.96 3.30
C ASP A 109 -9.44 15.18 3.67
N ILE A 110 -8.55 14.98 4.65
CA ILE A 110 -7.47 15.90 4.96
C ILE A 110 -6.48 15.91 3.79
N CYS A 111 -6.17 17.09 3.26
CA CYS A 111 -5.20 17.21 2.18
C CYS A 111 -3.77 16.89 2.64
N GLY A 112 -3.07 15.98 1.95
CA GLY A 112 -1.67 15.65 2.27
C GLY A 112 -0.64 16.77 2.06
N VAL A 113 -1.05 17.93 1.52
CA VAL A 113 -0.16 19.08 1.28
C VAL A 113 -0.47 20.26 2.19
N CYS A 114 -1.73 20.71 2.23
CA CYS A 114 -2.13 21.86 3.05
C CYS A 114 -2.75 21.47 4.39
N TYR A 115 -3.01 20.19 4.62
CA TYR A 115 -3.61 19.65 5.86
C TYR A 115 -5.00 20.22 6.18
N VAL A 116 -5.66 20.86 5.21
CA VAL A 116 -7.03 21.36 5.35
C VAL A 116 -8.03 20.24 5.10
N GLU A 117 -9.07 20.19 5.92
CA GLU A 117 -10.19 19.26 5.81
C GLU A 117 -11.46 20.00 5.40
N LEU A 118 -11.96 19.74 4.18
CA LEU A 118 -13.15 20.40 3.64
C LEU A 118 -14.42 19.56 3.86
N ASN A 119 -14.74 19.27 5.12
CA ASN A 119 -15.94 18.51 5.50
C ASN A 119 -17.03 19.42 6.13
N HIS A 120 -18.25 18.90 6.27
CA HIS A 120 -19.36 19.67 6.82
C HIS A 120 -19.21 19.99 8.32
N ALA A 121 -18.59 19.10 9.09
CA ALA A 121 -18.38 19.27 10.52
C ALA A 121 -17.40 20.43 10.79
N THR A 122 -16.27 20.47 10.09
CA THR A 122 -15.29 21.57 10.16
C THR A 122 -15.93 22.89 9.72
N MET A 123 -16.72 22.87 8.64
CA MET A 123 -17.45 24.05 8.17
C MET A 123 -18.41 24.61 9.24
N GLU A 124 -19.17 23.74 9.92
CA GLU A 124 -20.07 24.15 11.00
C GLU A 124 -19.34 24.59 12.26
N GLU A 125 -18.25 23.91 12.63
CA GLU A 125 -17.43 24.23 13.81
C GLU A 125 -16.75 25.59 13.69
N GLU A 126 -16.20 25.88 12.51
CA GLU A 126 -15.53 27.16 12.23
C GLU A 126 -16.52 28.28 11.86
N GLY A 127 -17.80 27.94 11.68
CA GLY A 127 -18.88 28.91 11.48
C GLY A 127 -18.98 29.47 10.06
N TYR A 128 -18.46 28.76 9.06
CA TYR A 128 -18.61 29.15 7.65
C TYR A 128 -20.03 28.90 7.16
N THR A 129 -20.53 29.80 6.31
CA THR A 129 -21.88 29.71 5.73
C THR A 129 -21.92 28.85 4.47
N SER A 130 -20.77 28.60 3.84
CA SER A 130 -20.67 27.74 2.66
C SER A 130 -19.27 27.15 2.46
N ARG A 131 -19.19 26.03 1.74
CA ARG A 131 -17.90 25.44 1.33
C ARG A 131 -17.04 26.42 0.53
N ALA A 132 -17.65 27.24 -0.33
CA ALA A 132 -16.91 28.22 -1.13
C ALA A 132 -16.28 29.33 -0.26
N GLU A 133 -16.95 29.74 0.81
CA GLU A 133 -16.41 30.68 1.80
C GLU A 133 -15.23 30.05 2.54
N MET A 134 -15.40 28.84 3.07
CA MET A 134 -14.32 28.08 3.71
C MET A 134 -13.10 27.92 2.78
N VAL A 135 -13.30 27.46 1.54
CA VAL A 135 -12.20 27.29 0.56
C VAL A 135 -11.49 28.60 0.29
N ARG A 136 -12.23 29.71 0.21
CA ARG A 136 -11.65 31.03 -0.04
C ARG A 136 -10.77 31.50 1.13
N GLU A 137 -11.25 31.37 2.36
CA GLU A 137 -10.49 31.74 3.57
C GLU A 137 -9.24 30.85 3.73
N GLU A 138 -9.38 29.55 3.54
CA GLU A 138 -8.26 28.61 3.59
C GLU A 138 -7.21 28.85 2.50
N GLN A 139 -7.65 29.27 1.30
CA GLN A 139 -6.72 29.71 0.24
C GLN A 139 -5.95 30.96 0.63
N LEU A 140 -6.62 31.96 1.22
CA LEU A 140 -5.95 33.17 1.71
C LEU A 140 -4.90 32.79 2.75
N LEU A 141 -5.28 31.97 3.73
CA LEU A 141 -4.39 31.51 4.79
C LEU A 141 -3.19 30.76 4.23
N PHE A 142 -3.41 29.76 3.37
CA PHE A 142 -2.37 28.92 2.80
C PHE A 142 -1.37 29.75 1.96
N PHE A 143 -1.86 30.55 1.01
CA PHE A 143 -0.99 31.31 0.10
C PHE A 143 -0.40 32.59 0.72
N ALA A 144 -0.91 33.06 1.87
CA ALA A 144 -0.31 34.18 2.59
C ALA A 144 1.02 33.82 3.29
N THR A 145 1.31 32.53 3.47
CA THR A 145 2.48 32.07 4.25
C THR A 145 3.84 32.24 3.57
N GLU A 146 3.92 32.21 2.23
CA GLU A 146 5.19 32.25 1.48
C GLU A 146 5.55 33.64 0.94
N GLU A 147 6.82 34.00 0.75
CA GLU A 147 7.21 35.27 0.11
C GLU A 147 6.83 35.29 -1.39
N GLY A 148 5.84 36.11 -1.74
CA GLY A 148 5.24 36.13 -3.09
C GLY A 148 4.07 35.15 -3.23
N VAL A 149 3.12 35.47 -4.12
CA VAL A 149 1.96 34.62 -4.37
C VAL A 149 2.18 33.84 -5.66
N SER A 150 2.45 32.54 -5.53
CA SER A 150 2.53 31.62 -6.67
C SER A 150 1.51 30.50 -6.51
N PHE A 151 0.45 30.56 -7.30
CA PHE A 151 -0.61 29.56 -7.24
C PHE A 151 -0.21 28.23 -7.85
N PHE A 152 0.73 28.22 -8.80
CA PHE A 152 1.09 27.06 -9.60
C PHE A 152 2.53 26.56 -9.36
N GLU A 153 3.28 27.19 -8.45
CA GLU A 153 4.61 26.73 -8.06
C GLU A 153 4.63 26.40 -6.56
N PRO A 154 5.38 25.37 -6.13
CA PRO A 154 6.09 24.40 -6.98
C PRO A 154 5.13 23.43 -7.69
N GLN A 155 5.51 22.93 -8.87
CA GLN A 155 4.69 21.96 -9.62
C GLN A 155 4.58 20.59 -8.94
N THR A 156 5.50 20.32 -8.00
CA THR A 156 5.55 19.07 -7.26
C THR A 156 5.85 19.36 -5.79
N TYR A 157 5.05 18.77 -4.90
CA TYR A 157 5.30 18.73 -3.47
C TYR A 157 5.75 17.32 -3.09
N ARG A 158 6.73 17.20 -2.20
CA ARG A 158 7.27 15.91 -1.76
C ARG A 158 7.22 15.87 -0.24
N ASP A 159 6.43 14.92 0.26
CA ASP A 159 6.55 14.44 1.64
C ASP A 159 7.32 13.10 1.61
N GLU A 160 7.91 12.69 2.72
CA GLU A 160 8.94 11.64 2.84
C GLU A 160 8.79 10.43 1.89
N GLU A 161 7.58 9.90 1.75
CA GLU A 161 7.23 8.76 0.89
C GLU A 161 6.30 9.11 -0.29
N GLU A 162 5.75 10.31 -0.33
CA GLU A 162 4.67 10.71 -1.25
C GLU A 162 5.06 11.90 -2.14
N VAL A 163 4.62 11.86 -3.39
CA VAL A 163 4.88 12.91 -4.37
C VAL A 163 3.54 13.39 -4.93
N PHE A 164 3.21 14.65 -4.64
CA PHE A 164 1.97 15.27 -5.07
C PHE A 164 2.22 16.21 -6.23
N HIS A 165 1.32 16.17 -7.21
CA HIS A 165 1.42 16.96 -8.44
C HIS A 165 0.36 18.06 -8.44
N LYS A 166 0.76 19.25 -8.89
CA LYS A 166 -0.18 20.35 -9.08
C LYS A 166 -1.11 20.02 -10.24
N ASP A 167 -2.41 20.24 -10.05
CA ASP A 167 -3.39 20.09 -11.12
C ASP A 167 -3.34 21.33 -12.04
N PRO A 168 -3.02 21.17 -13.34
CA PRO A 168 -2.96 22.29 -14.29
C PRO A 168 -4.35 22.89 -14.60
N ASP A 169 -5.43 22.14 -14.37
CA ASP A 169 -6.81 22.61 -14.63
C ASP A 169 -7.43 23.28 -13.39
N TRP A 170 -6.77 23.18 -12.23
CA TRP A 170 -7.20 23.84 -11.00
C TRP A 170 -7.07 25.37 -11.10
N LYS A 171 -8.01 26.07 -10.47
CA LYS A 171 -8.05 27.54 -10.44
C LYS A 171 -8.36 28.02 -9.02
N PRO A 172 -7.57 28.96 -8.47
CA PRO A 172 -7.86 29.55 -7.17
C PRO A 172 -9.16 30.38 -7.24
N LEU A 173 -9.86 30.45 -6.11
CA LEU A 173 -11.00 31.35 -5.89
C LEU A 173 -10.54 32.77 -5.51
N VAL A 174 -9.30 32.89 -5.03
CA VAL A 174 -8.66 34.15 -4.65
C VAL A 174 -7.68 34.63 -5.73
N SER A 175 -7.53 35.94 -5.84
CA SER A 175 -6.51 36.59 -6.65
C SER A 175 -5.23 36.83 -5.86
N ALA A 176 -4.12 37.05 -6.58
CA ALA A 176 -2.84 37.39 -5.93
C ALA A 176 -2.93 38.71 -5.15
N GLU A 177 -3.72 39.67 -5.63
CA GLU A 177 -3.98 40.95 -4.95
C GLU A 177 -4.69 40.75 -3.61
N GLU A 178 -5.68 39.85 -3.56
CA GLU A 178 -6.41 39.52 -2.32
C GLU A 178 -5.50 38.84 -1.30
N VAL A 179 -4.65 37.88 -1.73
CA VAL A 179 -3.68 37.23 -0.85
C VAL A 179 -2.65 38.23 -0.32
N GLN A 180 -2.24 39.19 -1.15
CA GLN A 180 -1.27 40.21 -0.77
C GLN A 180 -1.88 41.23 0.21
N ALA A 181 -3.13 41.63 0.00
CA ALA A 181 -3.87 42.47 0.94
C ALA A 181 -4.06 41.77 2.29
N TYR A 182 -4.46 40.50 2.29
CA TYR A 182 -4.64 39.69 3.52
C TYR A 182 -3.35 39.58 4.35
N ARG A 183 -2.18 39.63 3.71
CA ARG A 183 -0.88 39.59 4.40
C ARG A 183 -0.53 40.91 5.12
N GLU A 184 -1.08 42.02 4.63
CA GLU A 184 -0.80 43.36 5.15
C GLU A 184 -1.75 43.78 6.30
N GLU A 185 -2.81 42.99 6.53
CA GLU A 185 -3.76 43.13 7.64
C GLU A 185 -3.20 42.57 8.97
#